data_AF-A0A2W4VL89-F1
#
_entry.id   AF-A0A2W4VL89-F1
#
_cell.length_a   1.000
_cell.length_b   1.000
_cell.length_c   1.000
_cell.angle_alpha   90.00
_cell.angle_beta   90.00
_cell.angle_gamma   90.00
#
_symmetry.space_group_name_H-M   'P 1'
#
loop_
_entity.id
_entity.type
_entity.pdbx_description
1 polymer ?
#
loop_
_entity_poly.entity_id
_entity_poly.type
_entity_poly.pdbx_seq_one_letter_code
_entity_poly.pdbx_strand_id
1 'polypeptide(L)'
;MGVAAGVLGGILGIGGGTVMVPVMVALGLSGVEAVGTSTLAILVIALVGSLQNWRMGFLNFKHLLLLGLPAVVTAWLGTRLATAFPEDVLLAVFGLFLLLNIYLVNLKKQIVARAKHRESLAQDLPDQKPAKEINPT
;
A
#
# COMPACT_ATOMS: atom_id res chain seq x y z
N MET A 1 -15.87 -15.47 -1.77
CA MET A 1 -14.47 -15.18 -1.34
C MET A 1 -13.92 -13.86 -1.89
N GLY A 2 -14.23 -13.47 -3.14
CA GLY A 2 -13.76 -12.19 -3.71
C GLY A 2 -14.20 -10.91 -2.97
N VAL A 3 -15.40 -10.88 -2.40
CA VAL A 3 -15.88 -9.69 -1.67
C VAL A 3 -15.09 -9.45 -0.39
N ALA A 4 -14.82 -10.49 0.40
CA ALA A 4 -14.06 -10.39 1.64
C ALA A 4 -12.61 -9.93 1.39
N ALA A 5 -11.94 -10.50 0.39
CA ALA A 5 -10.59 -10.09 0.03
C ALA A 5 -10.53 -8.70 -0.63
N GLY A 6 -11.57 -8.28 -1.36
CA GLY A 6 -11.70 -6.92 -1.88
C GLY A 6 -11.89 -5.87 -0.77
N VAL A 7 -12.71 -6.18 0.23
CA VAL A 7 -12.93 -5.33 1.41
C VAL A 7 -11.64 -5.21 2.23
N LEU A 8 -10.97 -6.33 2.52
CA LEU A 8 -9.70 -6.33 3.27
C LEU A 8 -8.58 -5.60 2.50
N GLY A 9 -8.47 -5.86 1.19
CA GLY A 9 -7.47 -5.20 0.33
C GLY A 9 -7.71 -3.69 0.16
N GLY A 10 -8.97 -3.27 0.13
CA GLY A 10 -9.36 -1.86 0.10
C GLY A 10 -9.09 -1.14 1.42
N ILE A 11 -9.41 -1.77 2.56
CA ILE A 11 -9.17 -1.20 3.90
C ILE A 11 -7.67 -1.07 4.20
N LEU A 12 -6.85 -2.01 3.74
CA LEU A 12 -5.40 -1.99 3.96
C LEU A 12 -4.66 -1.02 3.01
N GLY A 13 -5.30 -0.52 1.95
CA GLY A 13 -4.69 0.42 1.00
C GLY A 13 -3.53 -0.14 0.17
N ILE A 14 -3.23 -1.44 0.29
CA ILE A 14 -2.09 -2.13 -0.35
C ILE A 14 -2.43 -2.55 -1.80
N GLY A 15 -3.69 -2.42 -2.23
CA GLY A 15 -4.17 -2.98 -3.49
C GLY A 15 -4.40 -4.48 -3.34
N GLY A 16 -5.65 -4.92 -3.48
CA GLY A 16 -6.08 -6.29 -3.18
C GLY A 16 -5.34 -7.41 -3.93
N GLY A 17 -4.52 -7.09 -4.93
CA GLY A 17 -3.74 -8.06 -5.71
C GLY A 17 -2.74 -8.87 -4.88
N THR A 18 -2.13 -8.25 -3.86
CA THR A 18 -1.16 -8.92 -2.97
C THR A 18 -1.75 -10.14 -2.26
N VAL A 19 -3.07 -10.12 -2.00
CA VAL A 19 -3.80 -11.23 -1.35
C VAL A 19 -4.60 -12.05 -2.37
N MET A 20 -5.20 -11.42 -3.38
CA MET A 20 -6.02 -12.10 -4.39
C MET A 20 -5.21 -12.98 -5.34
N VAL A 21 -4.01 -12.53 -5.74
CA VAL A 21 -3.14 -13.29 -6.65
C VAL A 21 -2.74 -14.64 -6.06
N PRO A 22 -2.16 -14.74 -4.83
CA PRO A 22 -1.79 -16.04 -4.28
C PRO A 22 -3.00 -16.93 -4.01
N VAL A 23 -4.16 -16.36 -3.67
CA VAL A 23 -5.41 -17.14 -3.51
C VAL A 23 -5.88 -17.72 -4.85
N MET A 24 -5.86 -16.96 -5.94
CA MET A 24 -6.27 -17.46 -7.26
C MET A 24 -5.27 -18.45 -7.86
N VAL A 25 -3.97 -18.22 -7.65
CA VAL A 25 -2.92 -19.19 -8.03
C VAL A 25 -3.09 -20.49 -7.24
N ALA A 26 -3.40 -20.42 -5.94
CA ALA A 26 -3.71 -21.61 -5.13
C ALA A 26 -4.98 -22.34 -5.58
N LEU A 27 -5.87 -21.67 -6.30
CA LEU A 27 -7.08 -22.26 -6.91
C LEU A 27 -6.84 -22.83 -8.32
N GLY A 28 -5.59 -22.78 -8.82
CA GLY A 28 -5.20 -23.39 -10.10
C GLY A 28 -5.37 -22.50 -11.33
N LEU A 29 -5.58 -21.19 -11.15
CA LEU A 29 -5.54 -20.23 -12.27
C LEU A 29 -4.09 -19.94 -12.65
N SER A 30 -3.86 -19.70 -13.94
CA SER A 30 -2.57 -19.17 -14.41
C SER A 30 -2.28 -17.83 -13.71
N GLY A 31 -1.01 -17.57 -13.38
CA GLY A 31 -0.57 -16.35 -12.72
C GLY A 31 -0.99 -15.09 -13.47
N VAL A 32 -1.07 -15.15 -14.80
CA VAL A 32 -1.53 -14.05 -15.65
C VAL A 32 -3.04 -13.79 -15.48
N GLU A 33 -3.88 -14.82 -15.46
CA GLU A 33 -5.32 -14.69 -15.26
C GLU A 33 -5.68 -14.24 -13.84
N ALA A 34 -4.96 -14.75 -12.85
CA ALA A 34 -5.10 -14.36 -11.44
C ALA A 34 -4.82 -12.87 -11.24
N VAL A 35 -3.73 -12.35 -11.84
CA VAL A 35 -3.36 -10.94 -11.80
C VAL A 35 -4.37 -10.08 -12.58
N GLY A 36 -4.81 -10.53 -13.76
CA GLY A 36 -5.79 -9.83 -14.58
C GLY A 36 -7.13 -9.65 -13.85
N THR A 37 -7.66 -10.72 -13.26
CA THR A 37 -8.95 -10.71 -12.56
C THR A 37 -8.89 -9.88 -11.28
N SER A 38 -7.78 -9.95 -10.53
CA SER A 38 -7.55 -9.11 -9.35
C SER A 38 -7.51 -7.62 -9.72
N THR A 39 -6.87 -7.29 -10.83
CA THR A 39 -6.78 -5.90 -11.31
C THR A 39 -8.15 -5.37 -11.73
N LEU A 40 -8.97 -6.19 -12.39
CA LEU A 40 -10.34 -5.82 -12.74
C LEU A 40 -11.18 -5.51 -11.49
N ALA A 41 -11.08 -6.33 -10.44
CA ALA A 41 -11.77 -6.09 -9.18
C ALA A 41 -11.34 -4.77 -8.52
N ILE A 42 -10.03 -4.48 -8.52
CA ILE A 42 -9.49 -3.21 -8.02
C ILE A 42 -10.03 -2.03 -8.83
N LEU A 43 -10.14 -2.18 -10.16
CA LEU A 43 -10.62 -1.14 -11.05
C LEU A 43 -12.07 -0.76 -10.72
N VAL A 44 -12.93 -1.74 -10.47
CA VAL A 44 -14.33 -1.52 -10.03
C VAL A 44 -14.37 -0.77 -8.69
N ILE A 45 -13.56 -1.18 -7.71
CA ILE A 45 -13.48 -0.51 -6.40
C ILE A 45 -13.01 0.93 -6.56
N ALA A 46 -11.99 1.16 -7.38
CA ALA A 46 -11.44 2.48 -7.64
C ALA A 46 -12.45 3.39 -8.35
N LEU A 47 -13.24 2.86 -9.29
CA LEU A 47 -14.31 3.61 -9.95
C LEU A 47 -15.39 4.05 -8.96
N VAL A 48 -15.85 3.15 -8.10
CA VAL A 48 -16.85 3.47 -7.06
C VAL A 48 -16.29 4.48 -6.07
N GLY A 49 -15.05 4.30 -5.60
CA GLY A 49 -14.39 5.24 -4.70
C GLY A 49 -14.17 6.62 -5.33
N SER A 50 -13.81 6.67 -6.62
CA SER A 50 -13.64 7.91 -7.38
C SER A 50 -14.97 8.64 -7.55
N LEU A 51 -16.06 7.91 -7.86
CA LEU A 51 -17.40 8.47 -7.96
C LEU A 51 -17.89 9.03 -6.61
N GLN A 52 -17.61 8.33 -5.52
CA GLN A 52 -17.89 8.80 -4.16
C GLN A 52 -17.11 10.10 -3.85
N ASN A 53 -15.82 10.14 -4.21
CA ASN A 53 -14.98 11.33 -4.06
C ASN A 53 -15.44 12.52 -4.90
N TRP A 54 -15.97 12.26 -6.11
CA TRP A 54 -16.59 13.29 -6.93
C TRP A 54 -17.80 13.89 -6.21
N ARG A 55 -18.69 13.04 -5.69
CA ARG A 55 -19.87 13.49 -4.95
C ARG A 55 -19.54 14.33 -3.72
N MET A 56 -18.39 14.09 -3.08
CA MET A 56 -17.94 14.87 -1.91
C MET A 56 -17.23 16.18 -2.29
N GLY A 57 -17.04 16.50 -3.57
CA GLY A 57 -16.47 17.77 -4.02
C GLY A 57 -14.94 17.91 -3.84
N PHE A 58 -14.25 16.85 -3.38
CA PHE A 58 -12.80 16.85 -3.15
C PHE A 58 -11.96 16.54 -4.41
N LEU A 59 -12.60 16.35 -5.58
CA LEU A 59 -11.89 16.05 -6.83
C LEU A 59 -11.27 17.30 -7.44
N ASN A 60 -9.99 17.51 -7.13
CA ASN A 60 -9.14 18.44 -7.87
C ASN A 60 -8.69 17.80 -9.19
N PHE A 61 -9.30 18.20 -10.32
CA PHE A 61 -8.95 17.70 -11.65
C PHE A 61 -7.46 17.78 -11.98
N LYS A 62 -6.74 18.79 -11.47
CA LYS A 62 -5.28 18.88 -11.61
C LYS A 62 -4.55 17.71 -10.97
N HIS A 63 -4.91 17.33 -9.74
CA HIS A 63 -4.29 16.19 -9.05
C HIS A 63 -4.68 14.86 -9.71
N LEU A 64 -5.93 14.75 -10.15
CA LEU A 64 -6.40 13.57 -10.87
C LEU A 64 -5.63 13.36 -12.18
N LEU A 65 -5.35 14.43 -12.93
CA LEU A 65 -4.59 14.35 -14.16
C LEU A 65 -3.11 14.08 -13.90
N LEU A 66 -2.52 14.75 -12.91
CA LEU A 66 -1.11 14.63 -12.57
C LEU A 66 -0.75 13.24 -12.02
N LEU A 67 -1.66 12.58 -11.30
CA LEU A 67 -1.47 11.22 -10.79
C LEU A 67 -2.04 10.15 -11.74
N GLY A 68 -3.15 10.45 -12.41
CA GLY A 68 -3.87 9.50 -13.28
C GLY A 68 -3.13 9.22 -14.59
N LEU A 69 -2.63 10.24 -15.28
CA LEU A 69 -1.88 10.04 -16.53
C LEU A 69 -0.67 9.11 -16.35
N PRO A 70 0.27 9.38 -15.42
CA PRO A 70 1.40 8.49 -15.23
C PRO A 70 0.96 7.11 -14.74
N ALA A 71 -0.09 7.00 -13.92
CA ALA A 71 -0.62 5.70 -13.50
C ALA A 71 -1.12 4.86 -14.70
N VAL A 72 -1.85 5.47 -15.64
CA VAL A 72 -2.33 4.77 -16.84
C VAL A 72 -1.16 4.36 -17.75
N VAL A 73 -0.21 5.27 -17.98
CA VAL A 73 0.97 5.00 -18.83
C VAL A 73 1.83 3.89 -18.23
N THR A 74 2.10 3.95 -16.93
CA THR A 74 2.91 2.92 -16.24
C THR A 74 2.18 1.59 -16.13
N ALA A 75 0.87 1.58 -15.91
CA ALA A 75 0.08 0.35 -15.92
C ALA A 75 0.12 -0.33 -17.29
N TRP A 76 -0.06 0.44 -18.38
CA TRP A 76 0.01 -0.09 -19.73
C TRP A 76 1.41 -0.60 -20.10
N LEU A 77 2.46 0.13 -19.71
CA LEU A 77 3.84 -0.28 -19.96
C LEU A 77 4.21 -1.52 -19.12
N GLY A 78 3.74 -1.57 -17.88
CA GLY A 78 3.94 -2.68 -16.96
C GLY A 78 3.27 -3.97 -17.42
N THR A 79 2.04 -3.91 -17.96
CA THR A 79 1.39 -5.11 -18.50
C THR A 79 2.10 -5.67 -19.72
N ARG A 80 2.52 -4.81 -20.66
CA ARG A 80 3.35 -5.18 -21.81
C ARG A 80 4.64 -5.87 -21.38
N LEU A 81 5.32 -5.30 -20.39
CA LEU A 81 6.57 -5.85 -19.88
C LEU A 81 6.35 -7.18 -19.14
N ALA A 82 5.27 -7.30 -18.35
CA ALA A 82 4.93 -8.53 -17.64
C ALA A 82 4.60 -9.69 -18.59
N THR A 83 3.90 -9.42 -19.70
CA THR A 83 3.60 -10.46 -20.71
C THR A 83 4.82 -10.92 -21.51
N ALA A 84 5.96 -10.21 -21.43
CA ALA A 84 7.19 -10.62 -22.09
C ALA A 84 7.99 -11.66 -21.28
N PHE A 85 7.64 -11.92 -20.02
CA PHE A 85 8.32 -12.87 -19.16
C PHE A 85 7.56 -14.21 -19.05
N PRO A 86 8.28 -15.34 -18.89
CA PRO A 86 7.66 -16.61 -18.54
C PRO A 86 6.90 -16.53 -17.20
N GLU A 87 5.81 -17.29 -17.10
CA GLU A 87 4.93 -17.30 -15.93
C GLU A 87 5.66 -17.64 -14.62
N ASP A 88 6.61 -18.59 -14.67
CA ASP A 88 7.43 -18.99 -13.53
C ASP A 88 8.26 -17.83 -12.96
N VAL A 89 8.80 -16.99 -13.86
CA VAL A 89 9.60 -15.82 -13.47
C VAL A 89 8.71 -14.75 -12.83
N LEU A 90 7.50 -14.56 -13.38
CA LEU A 90 6.54 -13.61 -12.84
C LEU A 90 6.10 -14.00 -11.42
N LEU A 91 5.81 -15.28 -11.21
CA LEU A 91 5.47 -15.82 -9.89
C LEU A 91 6.65 -15.75 -8.91
N ALA A 92 7.86 -16.06 -9.36
CA ALA A 92 9.07 -15.96 -8.53
C ALA A 92 9.33 -14.51 -8.08
N VAL A 93 9.23 -13.54 -9.00
CA VAL A 93 9.40 -12.11 -8.71
C VAL A 93 8.29 -11.61 -7.78
N PHE A 94 7.04 -12.03 -8.01
CA PHE A 94 5.93 -11.69 -7.13
C PHE A 94 6.11 -12.28 -5.72
N GLY A 95 6.57 -13.52 -5.61
CA GLY A 95 6.92 -14.16 -4.33
C GLY A 95 8.03 -13.40 -3.59
N LEU A 96 9.09 -12.99 -4.29
CA LEU A 96 10.16 -12.16 -3.71
C LEU A 96 9.62 -10.80 -3.24
N PHE A 97 8.76 -10.17 -4.03
CA PHE A 97 8.10 -8.92 -3.66
C PHE A 97 7.27 -9.06 -2.37
N LEU A 98 6.52 -10.16 -2.22
CA LEU A 98 5.77 -10.45 -0.99
C LEU A 98 6.67 -10.58 0.22
N LEU A 99 7.77 -11.33 0.11
CA LEU A 99 8.76 -11.49 1.19
C LEU A 99 9.37 -10.15 1.61
N LEU A 100 9.71 -9.31 0.62
CA LEU A 100 10.23 -7.97 0.87
C LEU A 100 9.19 -7.10 1.57
N ASN A 101 7.93 -7.17 1.15
CA ASN A 101 6.84 -6.41 1.78
C ASN A 101 6.67 -6.81 3.26
N ILE A 102 6.67 -8.12 3.55
CA ILE A 102 6.61 -8.65 4.92
C ILE A 102 7.78 -8.14 5.76
N TYR A 103 9.01 -8.19 5.23
CA TYR A 103 10.19 -7.70 5.91
C TYR A 103 10.11 -6.20 6.21
N LEU A 104 9.69 -5.39 5.23
CA LEU A 104 9.55 -3.94 5.38
C LEU A 104 8.49 -3.57 6.43
N VAL A 105 7.35 -4.27 6.44
CA VAL A 105 6.29 -4.06 7.43
C VAL A 105 6.77 -4.41 8.83
N ASN A 106 7.51 -5.51 8.97
CA ASN A 106 8.12 -5.89 10.25
C ASN A 106 9.10 -4.82 10.75
N LEU A 107 9.90 -4.24 9.86
CA LEU A 107 10.82 -3.15 10.18
C LEU A 107 10.08 -1.88 10.62
N LYS A 108 9.04 -1.47 9.88
CA LYS A 108 8.20 -0.31 10.24
C LYS A 108 7.53 -0.50 11.60
N LYS A 109 7.02 -1.70 11.89
CA LYS A 109 6.47 -2.03 13.22
C LYS A 109 7.48 -1.77 14.33
N GLN A 110 8.75 -2.14 14.13
CA GLN A 110 9.79 -1.91 15.12
C GLN A 110 10.14 -0.43 15.28
N ILE A 111 10.12 0.35 14.21
CA ILE A 111 10.40 1.80 14.26
C ILE A 111 9.27 2.54 15.00
N VAL A 112 8.01 2.24 14.68
CA VAL A 112 6.85 2.87 15.31
C VAL A 112 6.73 2.46 16.79
N ALA A 113 7.03 1.19 17.12
CA ALA A 113 7.05 0.72 18.50
C ALA A 113 8.15 1.42 19.33
N ARG A 114 9.34 1.62 18.74
CA ARG A 114 10.44 2.35 19.40
C ARG A 114 10.17 3.84 19.53
N ALA A 115 9.51 4.46 18.56
CA ALA A 115 9.10 5.86 18.64
C ALA A 115 8.14 6.09 19.82
N LYS A 116 7.12 5.22 19.95
CA LYS A 116 6.14 5.29 21.04
C LYS A 116 6.77 5.10 22.43
N HIS A 117 7.79 4.24 22.54
CA HIS A 117 8.54 4.01 23.79
C HIS A 117 9.49 5.17 24.15
N ARG A 118 10.01 5.91 23.17
CA ARG A 118 10.79 7.15 23.43
C ARG A 118 9.88 8.30 23.87
N GLU A 119 8.70 8.39 23.29
CA GLU A 119 7.68 9.39 23.67
C GLU A 119 7.18 9.18 25.10
N SER A 120 6.89 7.93 25.50
CA SER A 120 6.48 7.65 26.88
C SER A 120 7.58 7.93 27.89
N LEU A 121 8.85 7.67 27.54
CA LEU A 121 9.99 8.03 28.38
C LEU A 121 10.10 9.55 28.50
N ALA A 122 10.04 10.30 27.39
CA ALA A 122 10.13 11.77 27.39
C ALA A 122 9.01 12.47 28.20
N GLN A 123 7.85 11.84 28.33
CA GLN A 123 6.72 12.36 29.10
C GLN A 123 6.82 12.05 30.61
N ASP A 124 7.60 11.04 30.99
CA ASP A 124 7.91 10.68 32.38
C ASP A 124 9.18 11.35 32.92
N LEU A 125 9.86 12.19 32.13
CA LEU A 125 10.93 13.05 32.61
C LEU A 125 10.28 14.20 33.40
N PRO A 126 10.37 14.23 34.74
CA PRO A 126 9.91 15.39 35.49
C PRO A 126 10.69 16.61 35.01
N ASP A 127 9.92 17.65 34.71
CA ASP A 127 10.29 18.96 34.23
C ASP A 127 11.47 19.54 35.05
N GLN A 128 12.70 19.14 34.72
CA GLN A 128 13.90 19.82 35.19
C GLN A 128 14.05 21.06 34.35
N LYS A 129 13.23 22.05 34.73
CA LYS A 129 13.40 23.46 34.46
C LYS A 129 14.90 23.78 34.61
N PRO A 130 15.58 24.28 33.57
CA PRO A 130 16.97 24.66 33.69
C PRO A 130 17.09 25.66 34.84
N ALA A 131 18.06 25.37 35.71
CA ALA A 131 18.35 26.14 36.90
C ALA A 131 18.38 27.63 36.56
N LYS A 132 17.59 28.37 37.34
CA LYS A 132 17.55 29.82 37.45
C LYS A 132 18.91 30.42 37.09
N GLU A 133 18.94 31.11 35.97
CA GLU A 133 20.05 31.96 35.54
C GLU A 133 20.31 32.96 36.67
N ILE A 134 21.34 32.66 37.45
CA ILE A 134 21.86 33.51 38.53
C ILE A 134 22.50 34.70 37.85
N ASN A 135 21.80 35.82 37.84
CA ASN A 135 22.28 37.11 37.39
C ASN A 135 23.22 37.68 38.47
N PRO A 136 24.53 37.85 38.23
CA PRO A 136 25.33 38.76 39.03
C PRO A 136 25.24 40.15 38.40
N THR A 137 24.78 41.08 39.24
CA THR A 137 24.91 42.54 39.17
C THR A 137 26.07 43.07 38.33
#